data_AF-A0A7C3DE55-F1
#
_entry.id   AF-A0A7C3DE55-F1
#
_cell.length_a   1.000
_cell.length_b   1.000
_cell.length_c   1.000
_cell.angle_alpha   90.00
_cell.angle_beta   90.00
_cell.angle_gamma   90.00
#
_symmetry.space_group_name_H-M   'P 1'
#
loop_
_entity.id
_entity.type
_entity.pdbx_description
1 polymer ?
#
loop_
_entity_poly.entity_id
_entity_poly.type
_entity_poly.pdbx_seq_one_letter_code
_entity_poly.pdbx_strand_id
1 'polypeptide(L)'
;MTEPYDAIYLSPHLDDAALSCGGQIFQATAAGQNILILTIMAGDPPGPAQSGYADILHERWQLGADVVAQRRVEDIAACYILGAAYQHWAAPDCIYRVDAANAPLYEDWAQITGSIHPADEPLVRELAERLAQLPRHGRLVAPLTVGKHVDHQIVRQAAEMVYGDDLFYYEDYPYVQIPG
;
A
#
# COMPACT_ATOMS: atom_id res chain seq x y z
N MET A 1 -5.72 27.95 0.96
CA MET A 1 -6.05 26.71 1.68
C MET A 1 -6.35 25.69 0.60
N THR A 2 -5.68 24.55 0.58
CA THR A 2 -5.99 23.47 -0.38
C THR A 2 -7.37 22.93 -0.07
N GLU A 3 -8.19 22.68 -1.09
CA GLU A 3 -9.50 22.04 -0.92
C GLU A 3 -9.31 20.68 -0.22
N PRO A 4 -10.17 20.31 0.75
CA PRO A 4 -10.08 19.02 1.40
C PRO A 4 -10.35 17.88 0.40
N TYR A 5 -9.86 16.67 0.72
CA TYR A 5 -10.22 15.47 -0.05
C TYR A 5 -11.59 14.95 0.41
N ASP A 6 -12.44 14.54 -0.52
CA ASP A 6 -13.69 13.85 -0.16
C ASP A 6 -13.39 12.45 0.40
N ALA A 7 -12.39 11.78 -0.14
CA ALA A 7 -11.86 10.53 0.41
C ALA A 7 -10.37 10.35 0.11
N ILE A 8 -9.69 9.63 1.02
CA ILE A 8 -8.34 9.11 0.85
C ILE A 8 -8.41 7.58 0.86
N TYR A 9 -7.87 6.93 -0.15
CA TYR A 9 -7.71 5.48 -0.22
C TYR A 9 -6.26 5.13 0.15
N LEU A 10 -6.08 4.34 1.20
CA LEU A 10 -4.79 3.79 1.59
C LEU A 10 -4.51 2.56 0.73
N SER A 11 -3.54 2.68 -0.18
CA SER A 11 -3.06 1.58 -1.02
C SER A 11 -1.78 1.01 -0.39
N PRO A 12 -1.74 -0.25 0.05
CA PRO A 12 -0.49 -0.86 0.50
C PRO A 12 0.59 -0.80 -0.57
N HIS A 13 0.30 -1.29 -1.78
CA HIS A 13 1.20 -1.32 -2.92
C HIS A 13 0.68 -0.51 -4.11
N LEU A 14 1.53 -0.42 -5.14
CA LEU A 14 1.38 0.36 -6.38
C LEU A 14 0.38 -0.28 -7.36
N ASP A 15 -0.79 -0.67 -6.87
CA ASP A 15 -1.85 -1.37 -7.62
C ASP A 15 -3.14 -1.57 -6.79
N ASP A 16 -3.04 -1.83 -5.49
CA ASP A 16 -4.16 -2.31 -4.67
C ASP A 16 -5.43 -1.46 -4.72
N ALA A 17 -5.32 -0.14 -4.57
CA ALA A 17 -6.49 0.74 -4.62
C ALA A 17 -7.12 0.75 -6.02
N ALA A 18 -6.32 0.70 -7.08
CA ALA A 18 -6.83 0.61 -8.45
C ALA A 18 -7.51 -0.74 -8.72
N LEU A 19 -6.92 -1.85 -8.26
CA LEU A 19 -7.47 -3.20 -8.40
C LEU A 19 -8.76 -3.39 -7.60
N SER A 20 -8.78 -2.91 -6.36
CA SER A 20 -9.86 -3.17 -5.40
C SER A 20 -10.99 -2.14 -5.53
N CYS A 21 -10.67 -0.88 -5.80
CA CYS A 21 -11.61 0.23 -5.76
C CYS A 21 -11.72 1.03 -7.06
N GLY A 22 -11.02 0.64 -8.15
CA GLY A 22 -10.91 1.47 -9.35
C GLY A 22 -12.24 1.93 -9.94
N GLY A 23 -13.25 1.06 -9.99
CA GLY A 23 -14.60 1.43 -10.46
C GLY A 23 -15.28 2.49 -9.57
N GLN A 24 -15.14 2.37 -8.24
CA GLN A 24 -15.71 3.32 -7.29
C GLN A 24 -14.98 4.68 -7.34
N ILE A 25 -13.65 4.64 -7.40
CA ILE A 25 -12.80 5.83 -7.50
C ILE A 25 -13.12 6.59 -8.78
N PHE A 26 -13.16 5.91 -9.94
CA PHE A 26 -13.48 6.54 -11.22
C PHE A 26 -14.87 7.17 -11.23
N GLN A 27 -15.88 6.51 -10.65
CA GLN A 27 -17.23 7.08 -10.55
C GLN A 27 -17.27 8.33 -9.66
N ALA A 28 -16.57 8.29 -8.53
CA ALA A 28 -16.49 9.42 -7.60
C ALA A 28 -15.81 10.64 -8.24
N THR A 29 -14.65 10.46 -8.87
CA THR A 29 -13.91 11.53 -9.54
C THR A 29 -14.68 12.08 -10.74
N ALA A 30 -15.36 11.22 -11.52
CA ALA A 30 -16.23 11.65 -12.61
C ALA A 30 -17.45 12.47 -12.14
N ALA A 31 -17.89 12.26 -10.89
CA ALA A 31 -18.92 13.07 -10.24
C ALA A 31 -18.37 14.37 -9.62
N GLY A 32 -17.09 14.66 -9.78
CA GLY A 32 -16.43 15.87 -9.28
C GLY A 32 -15.88 15.77 -7.86
N GLN A 33 -15.83 14.57 -7.27
CA GLN A 33 -15.23 14.38 -5.95
C GLN A 33 -13.70 14.42 -6.01
N ASN A 34 -13.08 15.04 -5.01
CA ASN A 34 -11.63 15.13 -4.89
C ASN A 34 -11.10 13.90 -4.13
N ILE A 35 -10.47 12.96 -4.85
CA ILE A 35 -9.98 11.70 -4.29
C ILE A 35 -8.45 11.68 -4.30
N LEU A 36 -7.86 11.20 -3.20
CA LEU A 36 -6.43 10.87 -3.11
C LEU A 36 -6.25 9.35 -2.99
N ILE A 37 -5.38 8.80 -3.83
CA ILE A 37 -4.79 7.47 -3.62
C ILE A 37 -3.43 7.69 -2.95
N LEU A 38 -3.31 7.21 -1.71
CA LEU A 38 -2.08 7.28 -0.93
C LEU A 38 -1.44 5.89 -0.89
N THR A 39 -0.38 5.71 -1.67
CA THR A 39 0.35 4.44 -1.74
C THR A 39 1.49 4.42 -0.73
N ILE A 40 1.47 3.43 0.17
CA ILE A 40 2.31 3.40 1.36
C ILE A 40 3.69 2.78 1.07
N MET A 41 3.70 1.58 0.48
CA MET A 41 4.92 0.80 0.23
C MET A 41 5.54 1.13 -1.14
N ALA A 42 5.77 2.41 -1.40
CA ALA A 42 6.31 2.92 -2.67
C ALA A 42 7.78 3.38 -2.56
N GLY A 43 8.46 3.04 -1.47
CA GLY A 43 9.86 3.37 -1.21
C GLY A 43 10.84 2.48 -1.95
N ASP A 44 12.02 3.04 -2.24
CA ASP A 44 13.13 2.27 -2.82
C ASP A 44 13.67 1.22 -1.84
N PRO A 45 14.26 0.12 -2.32
CA PRO A 45 14.92 -0.85 -1.46
C PRO A 45 16.00 -0.17 -0.60
N PRO A 46 16.12 -0.51 0.70
CA PRO A 46 17.04 0.18 1.62
C PRO A 46 18.53 -0.09 1.32
N GLY A 47 18.84 -1.02 0.41
CA GLY A 47 20.20 -1.32 0.00
C GLY A 47 20.28 -2.29 -1.18
N PRO A 48 21.50 -2.64 -1.62
CA PRO A 48 21.72 -3.54 -2.76
C PRO A 48 21.46 -5.02 -2.44
N ALA A 49 21.37 -5.38 -1.15
CA ALA A 49 21.06 -6.74 -0.73
C ALA A 49 19.58 -7.03 -1.00
N GLN A 50 19.31 -7.94 -1.93
CA GLN A 50 17.98 -8.43 -2.23
C GLN A 50 17.82 -9.86 -1.71
N SER A 51 16.63 -10.18 -1.21
CA SER A 51 16.28 -11.56 -0.87
C SER A 51 16.14 -12.39 -2.15
N GLY A 52 16.40 -13.70 -2.08
CA GLY A 52 16.17 -14.56 -3.25
C GLY A 52 14.71 -14.54 -3.74
N TYR A 53 13.76 -14.19 -2.87
CA TYR A 53 12.37 -14.01 -3.25
C TYR A 53 12.11 -12.71 -4.01
N ALA A 54 12.78 -11.60 -3.64
CA ALA A 54 12.72 -10.36 -4.40
C ALA A 54 13.25 -10.57 -5.83
N ASP A 55 14.34 -11.33 -6.01
CA ASP A 55 14.88 -11.69 -7.33
C ASP A 55 13.84 -12.43 -8.20
N ILE A 56 13.15 -13.43 -7.63
CA ILE A 56 12.09 -14.18 -8.32
C ILE A 56 10.96 -13.25 -8.77
N LEU A 57 10.57 -12.28 -7.93
CA LEU A 57 9.53 -11.32 -8.26
C LEU A 57 9.97 -10.36 -9.36
N HIS A 58 11.21 -9.87 -9.31
CA HIS A 58 11.77 -8.98 -10.33
C HIS A 58 11.84 -9.67 -11.69
N GLU A 59 12.27 -10.93 -11.73
CA GLU A 59 12.28 -11.74 -12.95
C GLU A 59 10.86 -11.92 -13.50
N ARG A 60 9.87 -12.17 -12.63
CA ARG A 60 8.47 -12.33 -13.02
C ARG A 60 7.87 -11.03 -13.56
N TRP A 61 8.19 -9.88 -12.97
CA TRP A 61 7.64 -8.59 -13.36
C TRP A 61 8.27 -8.03 -14.65
N GLN A 62 9.52 -8.40 -14.97
CA GLN A 62 10.19 -8.00 -16.20
C GLN A 62 10.32 -6.47 -16.39
N LEU A 63 10.43 -5.73 -15.28
CA LEU A 63 10.45 -4.25 -15.27
C LEU A 63 11.86 -3.62 -15.40
N GLY A 64 12.90 -4.43 -15.62
CA GLY A 64 14.27 -3.94 -15.76
C GLY A 64 14.92 -3.60 -14.42
N ALA A 65 15.91 -2.69 -14.43
CA ALA A 65 16.82 -2.49 -13.30
C ALA A 65 16.23 -1.70 -12.12
N ASP A 66 15.30 -0.77 -12.37
CA ASP A 66 14.67 0.04 -11.31
C ASP A 66 13.18 -0.28 -11.22
N VAL A 67 12.91 -1.47 -10.70
CA VAL A 67 11.57 -2.07 -10.60
C VAL A 67 10.60 -1.16 -9.87
N VAL A 68 11.00 -0.56 -8.74
CA VAL A 68 10.11 0.28 -7.94
C VAL A 68 9.81 1.60 -8.67
N ALA A 69 10.80 2.22 -9.31
CA ALA A 69 10.54 3.42 -10.10
C ALA A 69 9.58 3.16 -11.26
N GLN A 70 9.69 2.02 -11.94
CA GLN A 70 8.75 1.64 -13.00
C GLN A 70 7.34 1.42 -12.44
N ARG A 71 7.18 0.69 -11.33
CA ARG A 71 5.87 0.53 -10.67
C ARG A 71 5.26 1.85 -10.23
N ARG A 72 6.06 2.84 -9.80
CA ARG A 72 5.56 4.19 -9.51
C ARG A 72 5.03 4.89 -10.76
N VAL A 73 5.68 4.72 -11.90
CA VAL A 73 5.19 5.27 -13.18
C VAL A 73 3.87 4.60 -13.59
N GLU A 74 3.75 3.28 -13.41
CA GLU A 74 2.51 2.54 -13.65
C GLU A 74 1.36 3.03 -12.75
N ASP A 75 1.60 3.18 -11.45
CA ASP A 75 0.62 3.68 -10.49
C ASP A 75 0.17 5.11 -10.80
N ILE A 76 1.09 6.00 -11.17
CA ILE A 76 0.77 7.37 -11.60
C ILE A 76 -0.13 7.35 -12.83
N ALA A 77 0.17 6.49 -13.81
CA ALA A 77 -0.66 6.35 -15.01
C ALA A 77 -2.06 5.80 -14.67
N ALA A 78 -2.15 4.84 -13.75
CA ALA A 78 -3.43 4.32 -13.27
C ALA A 78 -4.24 5.41 -12.55
N CYS A 79 -3.62 6.16 -11.62
CA CYS A 79 -4.26 7.28 -10.93
C CYS A 79 -4.78 8.35 -11.90
N TYR A 80 -4.00 8.65 -12.95
CA TYR A 80 -4.41 9.58 -14.00
C TYR A 80 -5.66 9.11 -14.75
N ILE A 81 -5.74 7.82 -15.13
CA ILE A 81 -6.92 7.22 -15.75
C ILE A 81 -8.13 7.29 -14.82
N LEU A 82 -7.93 7.07 -13.52
CA LEU A 82 -8.96 7.14 -12.50
C LEU A 82 -9.39 8.58 -12.15
N GLY A 83 -8.68 9.60 -12.63
CA GLY A 83 -8.94 11.00 -12.31
C GLY A 83 -8.64 11.36 -10.84
N ALA A 84 -7.85 10.54 -10.14
CA ALA A 84 -7.51 10.74 -8.74
C ALA A 84 -6.15 11.44 -8.58
N ALA A 85 -6.00 12.21 -7.50
CA ALA A 85 -4.68 12.63 -7.05
C ALA A 85 -3.91 11.42 -6.49
N TYR A 86 -2.59 11.48 -6.51
CA TYR A 86 -1.73 10.44 -5.95
C TYR A 86 -0.70 11.03 -4.98
N GLN A 87 -0.30 10.22 -4.01
CA GLN A 87 0.87 10.46 -3.18
C GLN A 87 1.54 9.14 -2.87
N HIS A 88 2.88 9.12 -2.92
CA HIS A 88 3.70 7.98 -2.56
C HIS A 88 4.44 8.23 -1.26
N TRP A 89 4.36 7.29 -0.33
CA TRP A 89 5.24 7.25 0.83
C TRP A 89 6.43 6.33 0.58
N ALA A 90 7.54 6.61 1.28
CA ALA A 90 8.81 5.96 1.05
C ALA A 90 9.02 4.70 1.92
N ALA A 91 7.95 4.05 2.38
CA ALA A 91 8.11 2.77 3.08
C ALA A 91 8.48 1.68 2.04
N PRO A 92 9.49 0.85 2.29
CA PRO A 92 9.84 -0.25 1.39
C PRO A 92 8.83 -1.40 1.50
N ASP A 93 8.48 -2.00 0.37
CA ASP A 93 7.74 -3.27 0.27
C ASP A 93 8.40 -4.37 1.13
N CYS A 94 7.59 -5.26 1.72
CA CYS A 94 8.04 -6.33 2.61
C CYS A 94 9.16 -7.18 2.04
N ILE A 95 9.20 -7.37 0.72
CA ILE A 95 10.21 -8.17 0.04
C ILE A 95 11.62 -7.58 0.12
N TYR A 96 11.73 -6.27 0.44
CA TYR A 96 12.99 -5.54 0.60
C TYR A 96 13.38 -5.28 2.05
N ARG A 97 12.52 -5.63 3.01
CA ARG A 97 12.77 -5.35 4.43
C ARG A 97 13.69 -6.42 5.03
N VAL A 98 14.65 -5.95 5.82
CA VAL A 98 15.66 -6.78 6.49
C VAL A 98 15.71 -6.47 7.99
N ASP A 99 16.20 -7.43 8.78
CA ASP A 99 16.47 -7.22 10.19
C ASP A 99 17.80 -6.49 10.44
N ALA A 100 18.15 -6.29 11.72
CA ALA A 100 19.40 -5.64 12.11
C ALA A 100 20.68 -6.41 11.71
N ALA A 101 20.56 -7.70 11.36
CA ALA A 101 21.63 -8.54 10.84
C ALA A 101 21.63 -8.59 9.30
N ASN A 102 20.78 -7.79 8.65
CA ASN A 102 20.61 -7.73 7.19
C ASN A 102 20.05 -9.04 6.59
N ALA A 103 19.32 -9.82 7.38
CA ALA A 103 18.56 -10.97 6.91
C ALA A 103 17.14 -10.54 6.46
N PRO A 104 16.58 -11.08 5.36
CA PRO A 104 15.22 -10.76 4.94
C PRO A 104 14.20 -11.06 6.03
N LEU A 105 13.24 -10.15 6.23
CA LEU A 105 12.13 -10.38 7.17
C LEU A 105 11.13 -11.42 6.64
N TYR A 106 10.98 -11.47 5.33
CA TYR A 106 10.08 -12.37 4.62
C TYR A 106 10.78 -12.96 3.40
N GLU A 107 10.93 -14.29 3.39
CA GLU A 107 11.67 -15.05 2.39
C GLU A 107 10.78 -15.80 1.40
N ASP A 108 9.47 -15.89 1.66
CA ASP A 108 8.54 -16.58 0.79
C ASP A 108 7.09 -16.08 0.93
N TRP A 109 6.22 -16.60 0.06
CA TRP A 109 4.80 -16.26 0.03
C TRP A 109 4.06 -16.63 1.33
N ALA A 110 4.45 -17.72 1.99
CA ALA A 110 3.78 -18.18 3.21
C ALA A 110 4.07 -17.22 4.38
N GLN A 111 5.27 -16.67 4.44
CA GLN A 111 5.64 -15.63 5.39
C GLN A 111 4.95 -14.29 5.06
N ILE A 112 4.93 -13.90 3.78
CA ILE A 112 4.26 -12.67 3.30
C ILE A 112 2.75 -12.70 3.54
N THR A 113 2.10 -13.86 3.46
CA THR A 113 0.65 -14.04 3.75
C THR A 113 0.38 -14.58 5.16
N GLY A 114 1.39 -14.51 6.03
CA GLY A 114 1.36 -15.00 7.39
C GLY A 114 1.07 -13.89 8.40
N SER A 115 1.91 -13.83 9.45
CA SER A 115 1.83 -12.81 10.50
C SER A 115 2.91 -11.75 10.30
N ILE A 116 2.61 -10.51 10.69
CA ILE A 116 3.57 -9.41 10.69
C ILE A 116 4.79 -9.82 11.53
N HIS A 117 5.98 -9.68 10.95
CA HIS A 117 7.24 -9.92 11.64
C HIS A 117 7.45 -8.87 12.75
N PRO A 118 7.89 -9.22 13.98
CA PRO A 118 8.04 -8.26 15.07
C PRO A 118 8.94 -7.05 14.75
N ALA A 119 9.90 -7.21 13.84
CA ALA A 119 10.77 -6.12 13.39
C ALA A 119 10.03 -5.02 12.60
N ASP A 120 8.80 -5.26 12.13
CA ASP A 120 7.95 -4.25 11.47
C ASP A 120 7.12 -3.42 12.47
N GLU A 121 7.14 -3.74 13.78
CA GLU A 121 6.40 -2.97 14.79
C GLU A 121 6.76 -1.46 14.79
N PRO A 122 8.03 -1.04 14.63
CA PRO A 122 8.37 0.36 14.49
C PRO A 122 7.75 1.01 13.24
N LEU A 123 7.66 0.28 12.12
CA LEU A 123 7.04 0.78 10.89
C LEU A 123 5.54 1.03 11.10
N VAL A 124 4.83 0.12 11.78
CA VAL A 124 3.40 0.33 12.12
C VAL A 124 3.22 1.63 12.91
N ARG A 125 4.07 1.88 13.92
CA ARG A 125 4.02 3.12 14.73
C ARG A 125 4.34 4.36 13.91
N GLU A 126 5.38 4.32 13.08
CA GLU A 126 5.74 5.44 12.19
C GLU A 126 4.60 5.78 11.25
N LEU A 127 3.97 4.77 10.63
CA LEU A 127 2.84 4.97 9.74
C LEU A 127 1.64 5.57 10.48
N ALA A 128 1.35 5.11 11.70
CA ALA A 128 0.29 5.68 12.52
C ALA A 128 0.54 7.17 12.82
N GLU A 129 1.77 7.53 13.21
CA GLU A 129 2.15 8.93 13.45
C GLU A 129 1.98 9.80 12.20
N ARG A 130 2.35 9.28 11.02
CA ARG A 130 2.19 9.99 9.74
C ARG A 130 0.73 10.09 9.31
N LEU A 131 -0.06 9.03 9.53
CA LEU A 131 -1.49 9.01 9.23
C LEU A 131 -2.24 10.04 10.09
N ALA A 132 -1.85 10.23 11.36
CA ALA A 132 -2.42 11.28 12.21
C ALA A 132 -2.19 12.71 11.70
N GLN A 133 -1.28 12.91 10.74
CA GLN A 133 -0.96 14.21 10.12
C GLN A 133 -1.55 14.37 8.71
N LEU A 134 -2.44 13.46 8.27
CA LEU A 134 -3.05 13.58 6.94
C LEU A 134 -3.82 14.90 6.79
N PRO A 135 -3.86 15.47 5.57
CA PRO A 135 -4.67 16.65 5.30
C PRO A 135 -6.16 16.36 5.57
N ARG A 136 -6.95 17.41 5.77
CA ARG A 136 -8.39 17.28 6.01
C ARG A 136 -9.05 16.46 4.89
N HIS A 137 -9.82 15.45 5.28
CA HIS A 137 -10.54 14.57 4.38
C HIS A 137 -11.92 14.17 4.93
N GLY A 138 -12.79 13.66 4.06
CA GLY A 138 -14.10 13.12 4.43
C GLY A 138 -14.03 11.67 4.90
N ARG A 139 -13.66 10.75 4.01
CA ARG A 139 -13.48 9.32 4.32
C ARG A 139 -12.02 8.90 4.24
N LEU A 140 -11.62 8.00 5.12
CA LEU A 140 -10.37 7.26 5.00
C LEU A 140 -10.71 5.78 4.77
N VAL A 141 -10.26 5.24 3.65
CA VAL A 141 -10.58 3.86 3.23
C VAL A 141 -9.31 3.02 3.27
N ALA A 142 -9.28 2.02 4.15
CA ALA A 142 -8.17 1.10 4.37
C ALA A 142 -8.41 -0.28 3.74
N PRO A 143 -7.37 -1.09 3.47
CA PRO A 143 -7.55 -2.49 3.08
C PRO A 143 -8.25 -3.28 4.19
N LEU A 144 -9.16 -4.18 3.83
CA LEU A 144 -9.74 -5.14 4.78
C LEU A 144 -8.76 -6.25 5.15
N THR A 145 -7.69 -6.42 4.35
CA THR A 145 -6.60 -7.39 4.50
C THR A 145 -6.97 -8.83 4.18
N VAL A 146 -7.95 -9.02 3.30
CA VAL A 146 -8.26 -10.31 2.67
C VAL A 146 -7.01 -10.82 1.93
N GLY A 147 -6.68 -12.11 2.10
CA GLY A 147 -5.42 -12.69 1.62
C GLY A 147 -4.24 -12.57 2.60
N LYS A 148 -4.38 -11.78 3.68
CA LYS A 148 -3.42 -11.69 4.79
C LYS A 148 -2.02 -11.24 4.39
N HIS A 149 -1.85 -10.48 3.31
CA HIS A 149 -0.55 -9.91 2.98
C HIS A 149 -0.08 -8.99 4.12
N VAL A 150 1.16 -9.16 4.60
CA VAL A 150 1.69 -8.45 5.78
C VAL A 150 1.66 -6.93 5.63
N ASP A 151 1.98 -6.39 4.45
CA ASP A 151 1.88 -4.94 4.21
C ASP A 151 0.44 -4.41 4.29
N HIS A 152 -0.57 -5.17 3.83
CA HIS A 152 -1.97 -4.79 4.00
C HIS A 152 -2.33 -4.77 5.49
N GLN A 153 -1.89 -5.79 6.24
CA GLN A 153 -2.07 -5.84 7.70
C GLN A 153 -1.42 -4.65 8.40
N ILE A 154 -0.19 -4.28 8.03
CA ILE A 154 0.54 -3.13 8.60
C ILE A 154 -0.22 -1.82 8.34
N VAL A 155 -0.66 -1.58 7.10
CA VAL A 155 -1.40 -0.36 6.73
C VAL A 155 -2.72 -0.28 7.49
N ARG A 156 -3.47 -1.39 7.55
CA ARG A 156 -4.71 -1.46 8.31
C ARG A 156 -4.48 -1.19 9.79
N GLN A 157 -3.51 -1.87 10.41
CA GLN A 157 -3.20 -1.71 11.83
C GLN A 157 -2.79 -0.27 12.17
N ALA A 158 -1.95 0.35 11.35
CA ALA A 158 -1.54 1.74 11.52
C ALA A 158 -2.73 2.71 11.41
N ALA A 159 -3.66 2.47 10.48
CA ALA A 159 -4.87 3.28 10.33
C ALA A 159 -5.81 3.09 11.54
N GLU A 160 -6.04 1.85 11.98
CA GLU A 160 -6.91 1.52 13.11
C GLU A 160 -6.43 2.18 14.41
N MET A 161 -5.11 2.30 14.61
CA MET A 161 -4.52 2.99 15.76
C MET A 161 -4.90 4.48 15.85
N VAL A 162 -5.19 5.13 14.72
CA VAL A 162 -5.43 6.58 14.65
C VAL A 162 -6.93 6.88 14.53
N TYR A 163 -7.65 6.13 13.71
CA TYR A 163 -9.02 6.43 13.32
C TYR A 163 -10.07 5.51 13.94
N GLY A 164 -9.66 4.33 14.44
CA GLY A 164 -10.57 3.37 15.07
C GLY A 164 -11.81 3.06 14.23
N ASP A 165 -12.99 3.31 14.80
CA ASP A 165 -14.29 3.03 14.19
C ASP A 165 -14.67 4.00 13.05
N ASP A 166 -13.92 5.08 12.82
CA ASP A 166 -14.18 6.04 11.74
C ASP A 166 -13.64 5.57 10.37
N LEU A 167 -12.99 4.40 10.32
CA LEU A 167 -12.44 3.82 9.09
C LEU A 167 -13.50 3.16 8.22
N PHE A 168 -13.32 3.30 6.92
CA PHE A 168 -13.98 2.47 5.91
C PHE A 168 -12.98 1.42 5.41
N TYR A 169 -13.50 0.28 4.95
CA TYR A 169 -12.67 -0.81 4.43
C TYR A 169 -13.06 -1.18 3.00
N TYR A 170 -12.09 -1.59 2.19
CA TYR A 170 -12.33 -2.24 0.89
C TYR A 170 -11.89 -3.71 0.91
N GLU A 171 -12.59 -4.56 0.17
CA GLU A 171 -12.19 -5.95 -0.04
C GLU A 171 -11.01 -6.02 -1.01
N ASP A 172 -9.93 -6.68 -0.60
CA ASP A 172 -8.69 -6.73 -1.35
C ASP A 172 -8.84 -7.63 -2.58
N TYR A 173 -8.88 -7.04 -3.78
CA TYR A 173 -8.92 -7.77 -5.04
C TYR A 173 -7.49 -7.95 -5.59
N PRO A 174 -7.13 -9.13 -6.13
CA PRO A 174 -7.98 -10.29 -6.40
C PRO A 174 -8.08 -11.29 -5.24
N TYR A 175 -7.48 -11.04 -4.07
CA TYR A 175 -7.46 -12.00 -2.96
C TYR A 175 -8.86 -12.49 -2.55
N VAL A 176 -9.85 -11.59 -2.57
CA VAL A 176 -11.25 -11.90 -2.25
C VAL A 176 -11.92 -12.89 -3.22
N GLN A 177 -11.34 -13.15 -4.39
CA GLN A 177 -11.88 -14.13 -5.33
C GLN A 177 -11.72 -15.58 -4.86
N ILE A 178 -10.87 -15.84 -3.87
CA ILE A 178 -10.64 -17.17 -3.30
C ILE A 178 -11.61 -17.38 -2.12
N PRO A 179 -12.52 -18.38 -2.17
CA PRO A 179 -13.39 -18.71 -1.05
C PRO A 179 -12.61 -19.10 0.20
N GLY A 180 -13.11 -18.68 1.38
CA GLY A 180 -12.53 -19.00 2.69
C GLY A 180 -12.89 -20.38 3.23
#